data_AF-A0A2K9PM06-F1
#
_entry.id   AF-A0A2K9PM06-F1
#
_cell.length_a   1.000
_cell.length_b   1.000
_cell.length_c   1.000
_cell.angle_alpha   90.00
_cell.angle_beta   90.00
_cell.angle_gamma   90.00
#
_symmetry.space_group_name_H-M   'P 1'
#
loop_
_entity.id
_entity.type
_entity.pdbx_description
1 polymer ?
#
loop_
_entity_poly.entity_id
_entity_poly.type
_entity_poly.pdbx_seq_one_letter_code
_entity_poly.pdbx_strand_id
1 'polypeptide(L)'
;MEKLPDSEANSRYLRARKRVEDIKEFYYHLIVYCLVVPFLVFVNYKTYWEYHWFWFPMAGWGVGLGFHAYNTFVNNGVLGRKWEERKIQELIDKEEERKHWN
;
A
#
# COMPACT_ATOMS: atom_id res chain seq x y z
N MET A 1 -33.45 -17.85 -4.65
CA MET A 1 -32.42 -16.92 -4.12
C MET A 1 -31.10 -17.67 -4.16
N GLU A 2 -30.32 -17.42 -5.21
CA GLU A 2 -28.99 -18.00 -5.43
C GLU A 2 -28.14 -17.78 -4.17
N LYS A 3 -27.80 -18.86 -3.44
CA LYS A 3 -26.86 -18.75 -2.32
C LYS A 3 -25.48 -18.59 -2.93
N LEU A 4 -25.02 -17.34 -3.02
CA LEU A 4 -23.67 -17.01 -3.47
C LEU A 4 -22.64 -17.79 -2.63
N PRO A 5 -21.60 -18.38 -3.24
CA PRO A 5 -20.67 -19.26 -2.57
C PRO A 5 -19.86 -18.46 -1.53
N ASP A 6 -19.92 -18.90 -0.27
CA ASP A 6 -19.18 -18.35 0.89
C ASP A 6 -17.71 -18.04 0.57
N SER A 7 -17.07 -18.82 -0.31
CA SER A 7 -15.70 -18.66 -0.79
C SER A 7 -15.41 -17.31 -1.48
N GLU A 8 -16.30 -16.84 -2.36
CA GLU A 8 -16.08 -15.57 -3.06
C GLU A 8 -16.24 -14.37 -2.14
N ALA A 9 -17.27 -14.38 -1.28
CA ALA A 9 -17.47 -13.34 -0.27
C ALA A 9 -16.27 -13.28 0.70
N ASN A 10 -15.76 -14.43 1.15
CA ASN A 10 -14.60 -14.50 2.03
C ASN A 10 -13.32 -13.97 1.35
N SER A 11 -13.08 -14.33 0.08
CA SER A 11 -11.89 -13.86 -0.65
C SER A 11 -11.90 -12.35 -0.89
N ARG A 12 -13.06 -11.77 -1.23
CA ARG A 12 -13.23 -10.32 -1.37
C ARG A 12 -13.04 -9.61 -0.03
N TYR A 13 -13.57 -10.18 1.05
CA TYR A 13 -13.41 -9.64 2.41
C TYR A 13 -11.96 -9.70 2.89
N LEU A 14 -11.25 -10.81 2.66
CA LEU A 14 -9.83 -10.98 2.98
C LEU A 14 -8.95 -9.99 2.21
N ARG A 15 -9.22 -9.75 0.92
CA ARG A 15 -8.52 -8.74 0.11
C ARG A 15 -8.78 -7.33 0.62
N ALA A 16 -10.03 -6.99 0.92
CA ALA A 16 -10.37 -5.68 1.48
C ALA A 16 -9.67 -5.45 2.84
N ARG A 17 -9.64 -6.47 3.70
CA ARG A 17 -9.02 -6.41 5.03
C ARG A 17 -7.51 -6.23 4.94
N LYS A 18 -6.83 -6.98 4.08
CA LYS A 18 -5.39 -6.85 3.83
C LYS A 18 -5.00 -5.45 3.34
N ARG A 19 -5.83 -4.86 2.49
CA ARG A 19 -5.66 -3.47 2.00
C ARG A 19 -5.71 -2.44 3.12
N VAL A 20 -6.63 -2.60 4.06
CA VAL A 20 -6.75 -1.72 5.23
C VAL A 20 -5.55 -1.88 6.16
N GLU A 21 -5.03 -3.10 6.29
CA GLU A 21 -3.86 -3.43 7.11
C GLU A 21 -2.60 -2.77 6.54
N ASP A 22 -2.34 -2.91 5.23
CA ASP A 22 -1.22 -2.27 4.54
C ASP A 22 -1.26 -0.72 4.65
N ILE A 23 -2.47 -0.14 4.53
CA ILE A 23 -2.66 1.30 4.68
C ILE A 23 -2.39 1.73 6.13
N LYS A 24 -2.88 0.97 7.12
CA LYS A 24 -2.63 1.27 8.54
C LYS A 24 -1.14 1.23 8.87
N GLU A 25 -0.42 0.24 8.36
CA GLU A 25 1.02 0.10 8.57
C GLU A 25 1.78 1.29 7.96
N PHE A 26 1.42 1.69 6.74
CA PHE A 26 1.95 2.92 6.12
C PHE A 26 1.68 4.18 6.98
N TYR A 27 0.45 4.36 7.44
CA TYR A 27 0.09 5.52 8.28
C TYR A 27 0.84 5.53 9.60
N TYR A 28 1.06 4.36 10.22
CA TYR A 28 1.85 4.26 11.43
C TYR A 28 3.28 4.75 11.21
N HIS A 29 3.94 4.27 10.15
CA HIS A 29 5.28 4.74 9.78
C HIS A 29 5.31 6.24 9.47
N LEU A 30 4.29 6.77 8.77
CA LEU A 30 4.19 8.19 8.44
C LEU A 30 4.03 9.06 9.69
N ILE A 31 3.18 8.66 10.65
CA ILE A 31 2.98 9.38 11.90
C ILE A 31 4.28 9.39 12.72
N VAL A 32 4.95 8.24 12.83
CA VAL A 32 6.24 8.15 13.52
C VAL A 32 7.26 9.06 12.85
N TYR A 33 7.35 9.06 11.52
CA TYR A 33 8.24 9.95 10.77
C TYR A 33 7.93 11.43 11.05
N CYS A 34 6.66 11.83 11.01
CA CYS A 34 6.22 13.19 11.33
C CYS A 34 6.51 13.62 12.78
N LEU A 35 6.65 12.70 13.72
CA LEU A 35 7.04 13.01 15.11
C LEU A 35 8.57 13.02 15.30
N VAL A 36 9.27 12.07 14.70
CA VAL A 36 10.72 11.91 14.83
C VAL A 36 11.47 13.03 14.11
N VAL A 37 11.03 13.44 12.92
CA VAL A 37 11.67 14.52 12.15
C VAL A 37 11.75 15.84 12.93
N PRO A 38 10.64 16.42 13.46
CA PRO A 38 10.71 17.65 14.23
C PRO A 38 11.46 17.48 15.55
N PHE A 39 11.41 16.29 16.17
CA PHE A 39 12.23 15.99 17.35
C PHE A 39 13.74 16.06 17.02
N LEU A 40 14.17 15.48 15.90
CA LEU A 40 15.55 15.56 15.43
C LEU A 40 15.97 16.98 15.06
N VAL A 41 15.09 17.75 14.42
CA VAL A 41 15.32 19.18 14.12
C VAL A 41 15.51 19.97 15.41
N PHE A 42 14.69 19.72 16.44
CA PHE A 42 14.82 20.37 17.75
C PHE A 42 16.14 20.02 18.45
N VAL A 43 16.55 18.76 18.43
CA VAL A 43 17.84 18.31 19.00
C VAL A 43 19.02 18.93 18.25
N ASN A 44 18.94 19.02 16.91
CA ASN A 44 19.97 19.64 16.10
C ASN A 44 20.11 21.14 16.42
N TYR A 45 18.98 21.86 16.50
CA TYR A 45 18.92 23.27 16.89
C TYR A 45 19.56 23.53 18.26
N LYS A 46 19.39 22.59 19.20
CA LYS A 46 19.94 22.69 20.57
C LYS A 46 21.43 22.38 20.68
N THR A 47 21.98 21.55 19.79
CA THR A 47 23.34 21.01 19.96
C THR A 47 24.37 21.74 19.11
N TYR A 48 24.14 21.91 17.80
CA TYR A 48 25.12 22.50 16.88
C TYR A 48 24.44 23.21 15.70
N TRP A 49 24.64 24.53 15.58
CA TRP A 49 24.02 25.35 14.51
C TRP A 49 24.68 25.20 13.14
N GLU A 50 25.97 24.84 13.09
CA GLU A 50 26.70 24.79 11.82
C GLU A 50 26.54 23.47 11.06
N TYR A 51 26.15 22.39 11.75
CA TYR A 51 26.05 21.06 11.13
C TYR A 51 24.66 20.46 11.29
N HIS A 52 23.86 20.60 10.25
CA HIS A 52 22.48 20.10 10.17
C HIS A 52 22.44 18.60 9.87
N TRP A 53 22.88 17.76 10.82
CA TRP A 53 22.92 16.31 10.62
C TRP A 53 21.53 15.68 10.45
N PHE A 54 20.44 16.38 10.79
CA PHE A 54 19.06 15.88 10.68
C PHE A 54 18.66 15.53 9.23
N TRP A 55 19.32 16.11 8.22
CA TRP A 55 19.05 15.82 6.81
C TRP A 55 19.31 14.36 6.45
N PHE A 56 20.32 13.72 7.06
CA PHE A 56 20.65 12.31 6.78
C PHE A 56 19.54 11.34 7.19
N PRO A 57 19.06 11.31 8.45
CA PRO A 57 17.94 10.46 8.83
C PRO A 57 16.63 10.87 8.14
N MET A 58 16.39 12.18 7.95
CA MET A 58 15.20 12.66 7.23
C MET A 58 15.15 12.15 5.79
N ALA A 59 16.26 12.26 5.04
CA ALA A 59 16.34 11.81 3.66
C ALA A 59 16.34 10.27 3.57
N GLY A 60 17.12 9.58 4.40
CA GLY A 60 17.20 8.12 4.39
C GLY A 60 15.85 7.45 4.71
N TRP A 61 15.19 7.87 5.78
CA TRP A 61 13.86 7.36 6.11
C TRP A 61 12.78 7.88 5.16
N GLY A 62 12.91 9.11 4.67
CA GLY A 62 11.97 9.68 3.71
C GLY A 62 11.90 8.89 2.39
N VAL A 63 13.05 8.42 1.88
CA VAL A 63 13.10 7.57 0.69
C VAL A 63 12.45 6.21 0.94
N GLY A 64 12.75 5.56 2.07
CA GLY A 64 12.13 4.28 2.43
C GLY A 64 10.61 4.39 2.59
N LEU A 65 10.15 5.47 3.22
CA LEU A 65 8.72 5.75 3.40
C LEU A 65 8.04 6.09 2.08
N GLY A 66 8.71 6.81 1.18
CA GLY A 66 8.23 7.08 -0.17
C GLY A 66 8.08 5.81 -1.01
N PHE A 67 9.02 4.86 -0.89
CA PHE A 67 8.92 3.57 -1.58
C PHE A 67 7.76 2.72 -1.02
N HIS A 68 7.59 2.71 0.31
CA HIS A 68 6.46 2.04 0.95
C HIS A 68 5.12 2.69 0.54
N ALA A 69 5.05 4.03 0.51
CA ALA A 69 3.88 4.77 0.00
C ALA A 69 3.56 4.37 -1.43
N TYR A 70 4.56 4.36 -2.30
CA TYR A 70 4.39 3.99 -3.69
C TYR A 70 3.85 2.56 -3.81
N ASN A 71 4.42 1.59 -3.08
CA ASN A 71 3.93 0.22 -3.13
C ASN A 71 2.49 0.08 -2.60
N THR A 72 2.17 0.72 -1.47
CA THR A 72 0.84 0.65 -0.83
C THR A 72 -0.24 1.33 -1.68
N PHE A 73 0.03 2.50 -2.26
CA PHE A 73 -0.96 3.25 -3.04
C PHE A 73 -1.01 2.86 -4.53
N VAL A 74 0.15 2.64 -5.16
CA VAL A 74 0.22 2.36 -6.60
C VAL A 74 -0.04 0.88 -6.87
N ASN A 75 0.67 -0.01 -6.20
CA ASN A 75 0.58 -1.45 -6.47
C ASN A 75 -0.76 -2.02 -5.95
N ASN A 76 -1.15 -1.65 -4.73
CA ASN A 76 -2.35 -2.22 -4.10
C ASN A 76 -3.62 -1.36 -4.26
N GLY A 77 -3.57 -0.09 -4.67
CA GLY A 77 -4.72 0.82 -4.62
C GLY A 77 -5.47 1.06 -5.93
N VAL A 78 -4.75 1.35 -7.03
CA VAL A 78 -5.35 1.85 -8.29
C VAL A 78 -4.94 1.03 -9.51
N LEU A 79 -3.65 0.74 -9.68
CA LEU A 79 -3.18 -0.11 -10.79
C LEU A 79 -3.50 -1.59 -10.55
N GLY A 80 -3.36 -2.07 -9.32
CA GLY A 80 -3.74 -3.43 -8.95
C GLY A 80 -5.20 -3.73 -9.26
N ARG A 81 -6.13 -2.80 -8.98
CA ARG A 81 -7.56 -2.95 -9.29
C ARG A 81 -7.82 -3.12 -10.78
N LYS A 82 -7.23 -2.25 -11.62
CA LYS A 82 -7.35 -2.36 -13.09
C LYS A 82 -6.69 -3.62 -13.65
N TRP A 83 -5.60 -4.10 -13.04
CA TRP A 83 -4.96 -5.35 -13.45
C TRP A 83 -5.79 -6.57 -13.05
N GLU A 84 -6.30 -6.57 -11.83
CA GLU A 84 -7.13 -7.63 -11.25
C GLU A 84 -8.45 -7.77 -12.04
N GLU A 85 -9.08 -6.65 -12.35
CA GLU A 85 -10.31 -6.58 -13.17
C GLU A 85 -10.06 -7.08 -14.60
N ARG A 86 -8.93 -6.73 -15.23
CA ARG A 86 -8.51 -7.29 -16.53
C ARG A 86 -8.26 -8.79 -16.48
N LYS A 87 -7.64 -9.29 -15.41
CA LYS A 87 -7.37 -10.73 -15.28
C LYS A 87 -8.62 -11.55 -15.04
N ILE A 88 -9.58 -11.01 -14.30
CA ILE A 88 -10.90 -11.63 -14.14
C ILE A 88 -11.59 -11.70 -15.50
N GLN A 89 -11.57 -10.62 -16.28
CA GLN A 89 -12.18 -10.61 -17.60
C GLN A 89 -11.56 -11.64 -18.55
N GLU A 90 -10.23 -11.72 -18.59
CA GLU A 90 -9.52 -12.75 -19.38
C GLU A 90 -9.87 -14.19 -18.99
N LEU A 91 -10.16 -14.45 -17.71
CA LEU A 91 -10.56 -15.78 -17.25
C LEU A 91 -12.00 -16.11 -17.66
N ILE A 92 -12.91 -15.14 -17.57
CA ILE A 92 -14.30 -15.29 -18.03
C ILE A 92 -14.34 -15.53 -19.54
N ASP A 93 -13.62 -14.73 -20.32
CA ASP A 93 -13.54 -14.88 -21.78
C ASP A 93 -12.99 -16.27 -22.16
N LYS A 94 -11.95 -16.76 -21.45
CA LYS A 94 -11.40 -18.11 -21.67
C LYS A 94 -12.37 -19.24 -21.29
N GLU A 95 -13.22 -19.04 -20.28
CA GLU A 95 -14.24 -20.02 -19.92
C GLU A 95 -15.40 -20.03 -20.94
N GLU A 96 -15.81 -18.87 -21.45
CA GLU A 96 -16.81 -18.76 -22.52
C GLU A 96 -16.33 -19.39 -23.82
N GLU A 97 -15.09 -19.13 -24.24
CA GLU A 97 -14.48 -19.78 -25.42
C GLU A 97 -14.44 -21.31 -25.27
N ARG A 98 -14.10 -21.82 -24.06
CA ARG A 98 -14.12 -23.27 -23.81
C ARG A 98 -15.52 -23.89 -23.81
N LYS A 99 -16.54 -23.16 -23.37
CA LYS A 99 -17.93 -23.64 -23.41
C LYS A 99 -18.51 -23.63 -24.82
N HIS A 100 -18.08 -22.71 -25.69
CA HIS A 100 -18.57 -22.64 -27.07
C HIS A 100 -17.97 -23.74 -27.96
N TRP A 101 -16.79 -24.25 -27.63
CA TRP A 101 -16.11 -25.31 -28.39
C TRP A 101 -16.52 -26.75 -28.02
N ASN A 102 -17.43 -26.92 -27.06
CA ASN A 102 -17.89 -28.22 -26.53
C ASN A 102 -19.40 -28.40 -26.78
#